data_AF-A0A2E9LMS5-F1
#
_entry.id   AF-A0A2E9LMS5-F1
#
_cell.length_a   1.000
_cell.length_b   1.000
_cell.length_c   1.000
_cell.angle_alpha   90.00
_cell.angle_beta   90.00
_cell.angle_gamma   90.00
#
_symmetry.space_group_name_H-M   'P 1'
#
loop_
_entity.id
_entity.type
_entity.pdbx_description
1 polymer ?
#
loop_
_entity_poly.entity_id
_entity_poly.type
_entity_poly.pdbx_seq_one_letter_code
_entity_poly.pdbx_strand_id
1 'polypeptide(L)' 'MDKLLATPVTAINLGVEDFAENLETQGAQVIHVHWTPPAGGDPEIIAILDKIL' A
#
# COMPACT_ATOMS: atom_id res chain seq x y z
N MET A 1 -6.55 26.74 0.24
CA MET A 1 -6.31 25.42 0.84
C MET A 1 -7.65 24.70 0.86
N ASP A 2 -7.79 23.62 0.12
CA ASP A 2 -9.07 22.96 -0.11
C ASP A 2 -9.58 22.28 1.17
N LYS A 3 -10.81 22.62 1.58
CA LYS A 3 -11.46 22.13 2.82
C LYS A 3 -11.48 20.60 2.95
N LEU A 4 -11.37 19.88 1.83
CA LEU A 4 -11.41 18.43 1.79
C LEU A 4 -10.30 17.76 2.61
N LEU A 5 -9.11 18.36 2.64
CA LEU A 5 -7.96 17.85 3.39
C LEU A 5 -7.81 18.52 4.77
N ALA A 6 -8.76 19.37 5.16
CA ALA A 6 -8.73 20.07 6.44
C ALA A 6 -9.28 19.21 7.60
N THR A 7 -9.83 18.04 7.30
CA THR A 7 -10.29 17.04 8.27
C THR A 7 -9.40 15.80 8.20
N PRO A 8 -9.33 14.99 9.28
CA PRO A 8 -8.61 13.71 9.25
C PRO A 8 -9.07 12.86 8.07
N VAL A 9 -8.11 12.26 7.37
CA VAL A 9 -8.35 11.36 6.23
C VAL A 9 -7.92 9.94 6.60
N THR A 10 -8.65 8.96 6.08
CA THR A 10 -8.25 7.56 6.14
C THR A 10 -7.55 7.20 4.84
N ALA A 11 -6.32 6.70 4.93
CA ALA A 11 -5.56 6.23 3.79
C ALA A 11 -6.01 4.82 3.39
N ILE A 12 -6.21 4.60 2.09
CA ILE A 12 -6.34 3.24 1.53
C ILE A 12 -5.00 2.93 0.87
N ASN A 13 -4.18 2.10 1.53
CA ASN A 13 -2.88 1.72 1.00
C ASN A 13 -3.02 0.54 0.04
N LEU A 14 -2.40 0.65 -1.12
CA LEU A 14 -2.30 -0.39 -2.15
C LEU A 14 -0.84 -0.50 -2.56
N GLY A 15 -0.24 -1.68 -2.40
CA GLY A 15 1.18 -1.89 -2.71
C GLY A 15 1.92 -2.49 -1.51
N VAL A 16 3.07 -1.91 -1.16
CA VAL A 16 3.92 -2.42 -0.07
C VAL A 16 3.29 -2.21 1.30
N GLU A 17 3.35 -3.25 2.15
CA GLU A 17 2.79 -3.25 3.51
C GLU A 17 3.51 -2.25 4.41
N ASP A 18 4.84 -2.17 4.33
CA ASP A 18 5.67 -1.23 5.10
C ASP A 18 5.22 0.24 4.95
N PHE A 19 4.63 0.61 3.82
CA PHE A 19 4.11 1.97 3.65
C PHE A 19 2.84 2.20 4.49
N ALA A 20 1.98 1.19 4.65
CA ALA A 20 0.85 1.27 5.58
C ALA A 20 1.35 1.36 7.03
N GLU A 21 2.30 0.50 7.43
CA GLU A 21 2.87 0.52 8.79
C GLU A 21 3.51 1.88 9.12
N ASN A 22 4.25 2.45 8.16
CA ASN A 22 4.84 3.78 8.31
C ASN A 22 3.78 4.88 8.48
N LEU A 23 2.62 4.77 7.84
CA LEU A 23 1.52 5.72 8.03
C LEU A 23 0.84 5.53 9.39
N GLU A 24 0.66 4.29 9.83
CA GLU A 24 0.07 3.96 11.14
C GLU A 24 0.95 4.44 12.30
N THR A 25 2.27 4.29 12.20
CA THR A 25 3.22 4.80 13.21
C THR A 25 3.21 6.33 13.33
N GLN A 26 2.82 7.04 12.26
CA GLN A 26 2.60 8.48 12.27
C GLN A 26 1.20 8.87 12.82
N GLY A 27 0.38 7.89 13.22
CA GLY A 27 -0.94 8.10 13.79
C GLY A 27 -2.05 8.29 12.74
N ALA A 28 -1.78 8.03 11.46
CA ALA A 28 -2.81 8.06 10.43
C ALA A 28 -3.70 6.82 10.51
N GLN A 29 -4.98 6.96 10.15
CA GLN A 29 -5.84 5.79 9.95
C GLN A 29 -5.57 5.20 8.57
N VAL A 30 -5.31 3.90 8.50
CA VAL A 30 -4.95 3.20 7.27
C VAL A 30 -5.77 1.94 7.10
N ILE A 31 -6.18 1.65 5.86
CA ILE A 31 -6.68 0.35 5.42
C ILE A 31 -5.70 -0.16 4.37
N HIS A 32 -4.97 -1.23 4.68
CA HIS A 32 -4.10 -1.88 3.70
C HIS A 32 -4.88 -2.92 2.89
N VAL A 33 -4.90 -2.75 1.57
CA VAL A 33 -5.55 -3.67 0.65
C VAL A 33 -4.55 -4.71 0.20
N HIS A 34 -4.77 -5.96 0.64
CA HIS A 34 -4.08 -7.13 0.10
C HIS A 34 -4.55 -7.38 -1.33
N TRP A 35 -3.79 -6.85 -2.29
CA TRP A 35 -4.14 -6.90 -3.71
C TRP A 35 -3.02 -7.56 -4.51
N THR A 36 -3.42 -8.37 -5.48
CA THR A 36 -2.52 -9.00 -6.45
C THR A 36 -3.01 -8.71 -7.88
N PRO A 37 -2.11 -8.53 -8.86
CA PRO A 37 -2.50 -8.31 -10.25
C PRO A 37 -3.40 -9.44 -10.78
N PRO A 38 -4.54 -9.14 -11.41
CA PRO A 38 -5.52 -10.16 -11.82
C PRO A 38 -4.99 -11.14 -12.88
N ALA A 39 -3.96 -10.76 -13.64
CA ALA A 39 -3.36 -11.60 -14.67
C ALA A 39 -2.29 -12.57 -14.12
N GLY A 40 -2.03 -12.58 -12.81
CA GLY A 40 -1.09 -13.50 -12.15
C GLY A 40 0.39 -13.27 -12.44
N GLY A 41 0.73 -12.54 -13.50
CA GLY A 41 2.10 -12.24 -13.92
C GLY A 41 2.86 -13.48 -14.43
N ASP A 42 4.10 -13.27 -14.88
CA ASP A 42 5.01 -14.37 -15.20
C ASP A 42 5.62 -14.90 -13.89
N PRO A 43 5.42 -16.17 -13.53
CA PRO A 43 5.94 -16.74 -12.28
C PRO A 43 7.47 -16.64 -12.13
N GLU A 44 8.23 -16.71 -13.23
CA GLU A 44 9.68 -16.61 -13.18
C GLU A 44 10.12 -15.18 -12.82
N ILE A 45 9.45 -14.19 -13.39
CA ILE A 45 9.72 -12.77 -13.11
C ILE A 45 9.31 -12.40 -11.68
N ILE A 46 8.18 -12.91 -11.20
CA ILE A 46 7.74 -12.73 -9.80
C ILE A 46 8.76 -13.31 -8.83
N ALA A 47 9.24 -14.53 -9.09
CA ALA A 47 10.23 -15.18 -8.23
C ALA A 47 11.60 -14.46 -8.21
N ILE A 48 11.93 -13.68 -9.26
CA ILE A 48 13.13 -12.82 -9.27
C ILE A 48 12.88 -11.57 -8.44
N LEU A 49 11.71 -10.94 -8.59
CA LEU A 49 11.30 -9.76 -7.80
C LEU A 49 11.30 -10.07 -6.30
N ASP A 50 10.77 -11.22 -5.89
CA ASP A 50 10.73 -11.66 -4.48
C ASP A 50 12.12 -11.88 -3.85
N LYS A 51 13.19 -11.98 -4.66
CA LYS A 51 14.57 -12.13 -4.15
C LYS A 51 15.27 -10.79 -3.93
N ILE A 52 14.76 -9.72 -4.52
CA ILE A 52 15.37 -8.38 -4.49
C ILE A 52 14.57 -7.38 -3.65
N LEU A 53 13.29 -7.68 -3.41
CA LEU A 53 12.44 -7.01 -2.42
C LEU A 53 12.64 -7.65 -1.05
#